data_AF-A0A419WDA2-F1
#
_entry.id   AF-A0A419WDA2-F1
#
_cell.length_a   1.000
_cell.length_b   1.000
_cell.length_c   1.000
_cell.angle_alpha   90.00
_cell.angle_beta   90.00
_cell.angle_gamma   90.00
#
_symmetry.space_group_name_H-M   'P 1'
#
loop_
_entity.id
_entity.type
_entity.pdbx_description
1 polymer ?
#
loop_
_entity_poly.entity_id
_entity_poly.type
_entity_poly.pdbx_seq_one_letter_code
_entity_poly.pdbx_strand_id
1 'polypeptide(L)' 'MGATDRLQALERMVGDTAARYLVDLAIVVVWVVAATVVFRTAGWPVTAYYVVVFGGVLGYSLLVDPWARVQSRSRERE' A
#
# COMPACT_ATOMS: atom_id res chain seq x y z
N MET A 1 -32.13 -2.20 15.45
CA MET A 1 -30.69 -2.02 15.16
C MET A 1 -30.44 -0.53 15.10
N GLY A 2 -29.81 0.03 16.14
CA GLY A 2 -29.78 1.46 16.40
C GLY A 2 -28.80 2.20 15.48
N ALA A 3 -29.06 3.48 15.20
CA ALA A 3 -28.17 4.33 14.41
C ALA A 3 -26.73 4.37 14.98
N THR A 4 -26.58 4.23 16.30
CA THR A 4 -25.31 4.18 17.03
C THR A 4 -24.48 2.94 16.74
N ASP A 5 -25.12 1.77 16.55
CA ASP A 5 -24.43 0.51 16.26
C ASP A 5 -23.73 0.56 14.88
N ARG A 6 -24.36 1.27 13.93
CA ARG A 6 -23.80 1.47 12.58
C ARG A 6 -22.59 2.39 12.60
N LEU A 7 -22.60 3.43 13.43
CA LEU A 7 -21.48 4.36 13.56
C LEU A 7 -20.25 3.65 14.15
N GLN A 8 -20.43 2.85 15.20
CA GLN A 8 -19.32 2.07 15.78
C GLN A 8 -18.77 1.02 14.80
N ALA A 9 -19.64 0.37 14.02
CA ALA A 9 -19.21 -0.57 12.99
C ALA A 9 -18.41 0.12 11.88
N LEU A 10 -18.81 1.33 11.46
CA LEU A 10 -18.08 2.13 10.48
C LEU A 10 -16.72 2.57 11.02
N GLU A 11 -16.66 3.07 12.25
CA GLU A 11 -15.41 3.53 12.88
C GLU A 11 -14.38 2.40 12.99
N ARG A 12 -14.82 1.19 13.39
CA ARG A 12 -13.95 0.00 13.39
C ARG A 12 -13.47 -0.39 11.99
N MET A 13 -14.37 -0.45 10.99
CA MET A 13 -13.98 -0.77 9.62
C MET A 13 -13.01 0.25 9.01
N VAL A 14 -13.24 1.54 9.28
CA VAL A 14 -12.34 2.63 8.84
C VAL A 14 -11.00 2.52 9.56
N GLY A 15 -10.99 2.24 10.86
CA GLY A 15 -9.77 2.03 11.65
C GLY A 15 -8.91 0.89 11.11
N ASP A 16 -9.50 -0.27 10.86
CA ASP A 16 -8.80 -1.45 10.32
C ASP A 16 -8.25 -1.17 8.91
N THR A 17 -9.02 -0.47 8.08
CA THR A 17 -8.63 -0.09 6.72
C THR A 17 -7.50 0.94 6.73
N ALA A 18 -7.60 1.96 7.58
CA ALA A 18 -6.59 3.01 7.72
C ALA A 18 -5.28 2.43 8.25
N ALA A 19 -5.32 1.55 9.25
CA ALA A 19 -4.14 0.88 9.79
C ALA A 19 -3.40 0.09 8.70
N ARG A 20 -4.13 -0.62 7.83
CA ARG A 20 -3.54 -1.35 6.72
C ARG A 20 -2.85 -0.43 5.71
N TYR A 21 -3.49 0.67 5.32
CA TYR A 21 -2.87 1.64 4.42
C TYR A 21 -1.65 2.32 5.03
N LEU A 22 -1.64 2.57 6.34
CA LEU A 22 -0.48 3.11 7.04
C LEU A 22 0.70 2.12 7.01
N VAL A 23 0.44 0.83 7.15
CA VAL A 23 1.47 -0.21 7.03
C VAL A 23 2.02 -0.27 5.61
N ASP A 24 1.14 -0.27 4.59
CA ASP A 24 1.56 -0.26 3.19
C ASP A 24 2.43 0.97 2.87
N LEU A 25 2.01 2.15 3.35
CA LEU A 25 2.77 3.38 3.21
C LEU A 25 4.14 3.28 3.90
N ALA A 26 4.19 2.76 5.13
CA ALA A 26 5.44 2.59 5.86
C ALA A 26 6.43 1.69 5.11
N ILE A 27 5.95 0.59 4.54
CA ILE A 27 6.79 -0.34 3.75
C ILE A 27 7.37 0.36 2.52
N VAL A 28 6.53 1.11 1.78
CA VAL A 28 6.98 1.87 0.61
C VAL A 28 8.02 2.93 1.01
N VAL A 29 7.78 3.66 2.10
CA VAL A 29 8.73 4.67 2.60
C VAL A 29 10.07 4.03 2.96
N VAL A 30 10.04 2.93 3.72
CA VAL A 30 11.26 2.20 4.11
C VAL A 30 12.04 1.74 2.88
N TRP A 31 11.35 1.23 1.85
CA TRP A 31 11.99 0.83 0.60
C TRP A 31 12.68 2.00 -0.11
N VAL A 32 11.99 3.13 -0.27
CA VAL A 32 12.54 4.31 -0.93
C VAL A 32 13.77 4.84 -0.17
N VAL A 33 13.69 4.88 1.16
CA VAL A 33 14.81 5.30 2.00
C VAL A 33 16.00 4.36 1.83
N ALA A 34 15.78 3.05 1.88
CA ALA A 34 16.85 2.05 1.68
C ALA A 34 17.51 2.19 0.30
N ALA A 35 16.70 2.28 -0.77
CA ALA A 35 17.21 2.50 -2.12
C ALA A 35 18.01 3.81 -2.21
N THR A 36 17.52 4.89 -1.61
CA THR A 36 18.23 6.18 -1.58
C THR A 36 19.59 6.06 -0.91
N VAL A 37 19.66 5.40 0.26
CA VAL A 37 20.92 5.21 0.99
C VAL A 37 21.91 4.38 0.17
N VAL A 38 21.47 3.27 -0.43
CA VAL A 38 22.32 2.40 -1.24
C VAL A 38 22.87 3.16 -2.45
N PHE A 39 22.03 3.86 -3.21
CA PHE A 39 22.48 4.58 -4.40
C PHE A 39 23.37 5.77 -4.06
N ARG A 40 23.08 6.48 -2.98
CA ARG A 40 23.89 7.62 -2.53
C ARG A 40 25.26 7.18 -2.05
N THR A 41 25.37 6.04 -1.38
CA THR A 41 26.66 5.51 -0.89
C THR A 41 27.48 4.86 -1.99
N ALA A 42 26.83 4.18 -2.94
CA ALA A 42 27.50 3.53 -4.07
C ALA A 42 27.87 4.48 -5.22
N GLY A 43 27.36 5.72 -5.21
CA GLY A 43 27.62 6.70 -6.28
C GLY A 43 27.03 6.29 -7.63
N TRP A 44 25.97 5.49 -7.62
CA TRP A 44 25.37 4.90 -8.82
C TRP A 44 24.58 5.93 -9.63
N PRO A 45 24.40 5.68 -10.95
CA PRO A 45 23.67 6.59 -11.82
C PRO A 45 22.21 6.77 -11.39
N VAL A 46 21.73 8.01 -11.51
CA VAL A 46 20.38 8.44 -11.11
C VAL A 46 19.28 7.68 -11.88
N THR A 47 19.55 7.28 -13.12
CA THR A 47 18.62 6.48 -13.93
C THR A 47 18.33 5.12 -13.29
N ALA A 48 19.37 4.44 -12.79
CA ALA A 48 19.21 3.16 -12.10
C ALA A 48 18.47 3.32 -10.76
N TYR A 49 18.66 4.44 -10.06
CA TYR A 49 17.89 4.76 -8.85
C TYR A 49 16.39 4.81 -9.15
N TYR A 50 15.99 5.52 -10.20
CA TYR A 50 14.58 5.62 -10.57
C TYR A 50 14.00 4.27 -10.97
N VAL A 51 14.74 3.45 -11.72
CA VAL A 51 14.30 2.11 -12.09
C VAL A 51 14.06 1.24 -10.85
N VAL A 52 14.96 1.29 -9.87
CA VAL A 52 14.84 0.49 -8.63
C VAL A 52 13.71 0.98 -7.74
N VAL A 53 13.58 2.29 -7.54
CA VAL A 53 12.48 2.86 -6.74
C VAL A 53 11.14 2.57 -7.40
N PHE A 54 11.00 2.91 -8.68
CA PHE A 54 9.76 2.72 -9.41
C PHE A 54 9.40 1.23 -9.51
N GLY A 55 10.38 0.39 -9.87
CA GLY A 55 10.20 -1.05 -9.96
C GLY A 55 9.84 -1.70 -8.63
N GLY A 56 10.44 -1.27 -7.52
CA GLY A 56 10.10 -1.80 -6.20
C GLY A 56 8.70 -1.39 -5.75
N VAL A 57 8.28 -0.15 -5.98
CA VAL A 57 6.91 0.31 -5.66
C VAL A 57 5.87 -0.38 -6.54
N LEU A 58 6.13 -0.52 -7.84
CA LEU A 58 5.26 -1.29 -8.74
C LEU A 58 5.18 -2.75 -8.33
N GLY A 59 6.32 -3.37 -8.04
CA GLY A 59 6.39 -4.77 -7.61
C GLY A 59 5.61 -4.99 -6.33
N TYR A 60 5.77 -4.11 -5.33
CA TYR A 60 4.97 -4.14 -4.11
C TYR A 60 3.47 -4.02 -4.42
N SER A 61 3.08 -3.04 -5.23
CA SER A 61 1.68 -2.78 -5.56
C SER A 61 1.01 -3.96 -6.29
N LEU A 62 1.73 -4.60 -7.21
CA LEU A 62 1.22 -5.75 -7.97
C LEU A 62 1.16 -7.03 -7.14
N LEU A 63 2.09 -7.23 -6.21
CA LEU A 63 2.15 -8.44 -5.38
C LEU A 63 1.24 -8.36 -4.16
N VAL A 64 1.06 -7.17 -3.60
CA VAL A 64 0.27 -6.92 -2.39
C VAL A 64 -1.16 -6.47 -2.73
N ASP A 65 -1.51 -6.48 -4.02
CA ASP A 65 -2.71 -5.92 -4.62
C ASP A 65 -3.99 -6.15 -3.77
N PRO A 66 -4.50 -5.10 -3.10
CA PRO A 66 -5.76 -5.13 -2.37
C PRO A 66 -6.97 -5.20 -3.31
N TRP A 67 -6.80 -4.84 -4.60
CA TRP A 67 -7.91 -4.61 -5.53
C TRP A 67 -8.55 -5.91 -6.06
N ALA A 68 -7.80 -7.01 -6.07
CA ALA A 68 -8.31 -8.34 -6.44
C ALA A 68 -9.48 -8.80 -5.56
N ARG A 69 -9.59 -8.31 -4.31
CA ARG A 69 -10.69 -8.68 -3.40
C ARG A 69 -11.90 -7.75 -3.47
N VAL A 70 -11.75 -6.55 -4.05
CA VAL A 70 -12.85 -5.58 -4.15
C VAL A 70 -13.74 -5.88 -5.37
N GLN A 71 -13.19 -6.43 -6.47
CA GLN A 71 -13.97 -6.78 -7.66
C GLN A 71 -14.85 -8.05 -7.52
N SER A 72 -14.56 -8.96 -6.59
CA SER A 72 -15.37 -10.19 -6.45
C SER A 72 -16.76 -9.93 -5.87
N ARG A 73 -16.95 -8.87 -5.07
CA ARG A 73 -18.24 -8.54 -4.47
C ARG A 73 -19.26 -7.98 -5.47
N SER A 74 -18.82 -7.46 -6.61
CA SER A 74 -19.71 -6.91 -7.65
C SER A 74 -20.12 -7.93 -8.72
N ARG A 75 -19.40 -9.04 -8.89
CA ARG A 75 -19.80 -10.14 -9.80
C ARG A 75 -20.76 -11.15 -9.17
N GLU A 76 -20.85 -11.19 -7.85
CA GLU A 76 -21.70 -12.15 -7.11
C GLU A 76 -23.13 -11.62 -6.86
N ARG A 77 -23.44 -10.40 -7.33
CA ARG A 77 -24.75 -9.74 -7.21
C ARG A 77 -25.51 -9.62 -8.55
N GLU A 78 -25.00 -10.23 -9.61
CA GLU A 78 -25.73 -10.50 -10.86
C GLU A 78 -26.14 -11.97 -10.90
#